data_AF-A0A8D5FXG9-F1
#
_entry.id   AF-A0A8D5FXG9-F1
#
_cell.length_a   1.000
_cell.length_b   1.000
_cell.length_c   1.000
_cell.angle_alpha   90.00
_cell.angle_beta   90.00
_cell.angle_gamma   90.00
#
_symmetry.space_group_name_H-M   'P 1'
#
loop_
_entity.id
_entity.type
_entity.pdbx_description
1 polymer ?
#
loop_
_entity_poly.entity_id
_entity_poly.type
_entity_poly.pdbx_seq_one_letter_code
_entity_poly.pdbx_strand_id
1 'polypeptide(L)'
;MKNILSAIIVCGALSLVVQQAEAVSFDISWTGAGNYTMEGSFSYSDTLIGTGRIDETSLTSFNIEGFLSGTSLGTFDFFTDTPLLGSDTFNFNFDSTSETFYTGGYSADDFGQDWGVSIGGGFAATTGFGFSSGSGSQGIANPSWLSVSSIPVSQSTLIATRSSDPVPEPATMLLFGTGLIGLAGSRIRRKK
;
A
#
# COMPACT_ATOMS: atom_id res chain seq x y z
N MET A 1 53.43 43.00 -19.31
CA MET A 1 53.65 42.01 -18.23
C MET A 1 52.31 41.69 -17.58
N LYS A 2 51.99 40.40 -17.54
CA LYS A 2 51.01 39.69 -16.69
C LYS A 2 49.51 39.92 -16.97
N ASN A 3 49.02 39.00 -17.80
CA ASN A 3 47.63 38.59 -18.04
C ASN A 3 46.97 38.17 -16.72
N ILE A 4 45.74 38.63 -16.45
CA ILE A 4 44.89 38.05 -15.40
C ILE A 4 43.79 37.28 -16.11
N LEU A 5 43.90 35.95 -16.11
CA LEU A 5 42.85 35.04 -16.52
C LEU A 5 41.72 35.09 -15.48
N SER A 6 40.52 35.44 -15.93
CA SER A 6 39.28 35.19 -15.19
C SER A 6 38.95 33.70 -15.30
N ALA A 7 39.11 32.95 -14.22
CA ALA A 7 38.59 31.60 -14.10
C ALA A 7 37.10 31.68 -13.71
N ILE A 8 36.21 31.50 -14.69
CA ILE A 8 34.79 31.26 -14.41
C ILE A 8 34.66 29.76 -14.11
N ILE A 9 34.54 29.42 -12.83
CA ILE A 9 34.13 28.07 -12.41
C ILE A 9 32.63 27.98 -12.69
N VAL A 10 32.28 27.30 -13.79
CA VAL A 10 30.91 26.85 -14.03
C VAL A 10 30.70 25.62 -13.15
N CYS A 11 30.15 25.80 -11.95
CA CYS A 11 29.58 24.70 -11.18
C CYS A 11 28.33 24.20 -11.91
N GLY A 12 28.49 23.21 -12.79
CA GLY A 12 27.36 22.46 -13.34
C GLY A 12 26.70 21.68 -12.20
N ALA A 13 25.53 22.11 -11.75
CA ALA A 13 24.69 21.32 -10.88
C ALA A 13 24.28 20.06 -11.64
N LEU A 14 24.85 18.89 -11.29
CA LEU A 14 24.29 17.61 -11.68
C LEU A 14 22.96 17.46 -10.93
N SER A 15 21.86 17.76 -11.61
CA SER A 15 20.53 17.37 -11.14
C SER A 15 20.41 15.86 -11.29
N LEU A 16 20.61 15.13 -10.18
CA LEU A 16 20.25 13.72 -10.10
C LEU A 16 18.74 13.64 -10.30
N VAL A 17 18.31 13.07 -11.41
CA VAL A 17 16.91 12.67 -11.59
C VAL A 17 16.71 11.44 -10.71
N VAL A 18 16.17 11.65 -9.52
CA VAL A 18 15.64 10.54 -8.71
C VAL A 18 14.38 10.09 -9.43
N GLN A 19 14.45 8.94 -10.10
CA GLN A 19 13.25 8.20 -10.48
C GLN A 19 12.58 7.79 -9.18
N GLN A 20 11.49 8.47 -8.83
CA GLN A 20 10.61 8.00 -7.77
C GLN A 20 9.96 6.72 -8.29
N ALA A 21 10.14 5.60 -7.59
CA ALA A 21 9.40 4.39 -7.90
C ALA A 21 7.90 4.71 -7.82
N GLU A 22 7.13 4.30 -8.83
CA GLU A 22 5.70 4.51 -8.81
C GLU A 22 5.05 3.45 -7.91
N ALA A 23 3.95 3.81 -7.26
CA ALA A 23 3.21 2.84 -6.46
C ALA A 23 2.29 2.03 -7.38
N VAL A 24 2.29 0.71 -7.22
CA VAL A 24 1.22 -0.15 -7.75
C VAL A 24 0.20 -0.36 -6.64
N SER A 25 -1.07 -0.21 -6.96
CA SER A 25 -2.18 -0.31 -6.02
C SER A 25 -3.12 -1.45 -6.40
N PHE A 26 -3.72 -2.08 -5.39
CA PHE A 26 -4.66 -3.15 -5.53
C PHE A 26 -5.88 -2.91 -4.64
N ASP A 27 -7.05 -3.22 -5.18
CA ASP A 27 -8.29 -3.35 -4.41
C ASP A 27 -8.40 -4.78 -3.89
N ILE A 28 -8.76 -4.92 -2.62
CA ILE A 28 -8.96 -6.18 -1.93
C ILE A 28 -10.45 -6.46 -1.85
N SER A 29 -10.86 -7.70 -2.10
CA SER A 29 -12.20 -8.16 -1.74
C SER A 29 -12.20 -9.55 -1.16
N TRP A 30 -13.15 -9.79 -0.25
CA TRP A 30 -13.43 -11.09 0.35
C TRP A 30 -14.91 -11.20 0.71
N THR A 31 -15.46 -12.40 0.56
CA THR A 31 -16.84 -12.75 0.91
C THR A 31 -16.81 -13.95 1.86
N GLY A 32 -17.30 -13.73 3.08
CA GLY A 32 -17.45 -14.78 4.08
C GLY A 32 -18.79 -15.49 4.00
N ALA A 33 -19.06 -16.31 5.01
CA ALA A 33 -20.38 -16.88 5.25
C ALA A 33 -21.35 -15.78 5.73
N GLY A 34 -22.66 -16.07 5.74
CA GLY A 34 -23.64 -15.23 6.46
C GLY A 34 -23.78 -13.77 5.99
N ASN A 35 -23.50 -13.47 4.71
CA ASN A 35 -23.48 -12.11 4.14
C ASN A 35 -22.42 -11.17 4.73
N TYR A 36 -21.36 -11.73 5.30
CA TYR A 36 -20.19 -10.98 5.69
C TYR A 36 -19.31 -10.73 4.47
N THR A 37 -18.82 -9.51 4.31
CA THR A 37 -17.86 -9.14 3.27
C THR A 37 -16.75 -8.27 3.85
N MET A 38 -15.65 -8.17 3.12
CA MET A 38 -14.58 -7.22 3.40
C MET A 38 -14.07 -6.65 2.08
N GLU A 39 -13.86 -5.34 2.08
CA GLU A 39 -13.23 -4.58 1.00
C GLU A 39 -12.04 -3.83 1.56
N GLY A 40 -11.11 -3.42 0.71
CA GLY A 40 -9.94 -2.66 1.14
C GLY A 40 -9.01 -2.34 0.00
N SER A 41 -7.85 -1.79 0.32
CA SER A 41 -6.80 -1.55 -0.67
C SER A 41 -5.42 -1.60 -0.05
N PHE A 42 -4.43 -1.90 -0.88
CA PHE A 42 -3.03 -1.82 -0.52
C PHE A 42 -2.19 -1.33 -1.69
N SER A 43 -0.99 -0.83 -1.40
CA SER A 43 -0.01 -0.46 -2.42
C SER A 43 1.40 -0.81 -2.00
N TYR A 44 2.28 -0.98 -2.99
CA TYR A 44 3.72 -1.17 -2.81
C TYR A 44 4.48 -0.61 -4.03
N SER A 45 5.82 -0.57 -3.94
CA SER A 45 6.69 -0.09 -5.03
C SER A 45 6.58 -0.97 -6.28
N ASP A 46 6.32 -0.39 -7.45
CA ASP A 46 6.23 -1.10 -8.74
C ASP A 46 7.51 -1.89 -9.09
N THR A 47 8.66 -1.49 -8.55
CA THR A 47 9.94 -2.20 -8.66
C THR A 47 9.92 -3.61 -8.08
N LEU A 48 8.92 -3.96 -7.26
CA LEU A 48 8.75 -5.27 -6.63
C LEU A 48 7.76 -6.17 -7.38
N ILE A 49 7.24 -5.74 -8.54
CA ILE A 49 6.40 -6.60 -9.39
C ILE A 49 7.22 -7.79 -9.90
N GLY A 50 6.70 -9.01 -9.75
CA GLY A 50 7.35 -10.23 -10.20
C GLY A 50 8.59 -10.65 -9.41
N THR A 51 8.84 -10.05 -8.23
CA THR A 51 9.96 -10.42 -7.36
C THR A 51 9.61 -11.49 -6.33
N GLY A 52 8.34 -11.93 -6.28
CA GLY A 52 7.83 -12.93 -5.35
C GLY A 52 7.06 -12.29 -4.21
N ARG A 53 7.31 -12.74 -2.98
CA ARG A 53 6.50 -12.34 -1.82
C ARG A 53 6.69 -10.87 -1.46
N ILE A 54 5.57 -10.15 -1.34
CA ILE A 54 5.40 -8.85 -0.71
C ILE A 54 4.89 -9.09 0.70
N ASP A 55 5.56 -8.46 1.67
CA ASP A 55 5.21 -8.47 3.08
C ASP A 55 4.88 -7.07 3.60
N GLU A 56 4.53 -6.98 4.89
CA GLU A 56 4.18 -5.72 5.55
C GLU A 56 5.26 -4.63 5.46
N THR A 57 6.54 -5.01 5.31
CA THR A 57 7.65 -4.05 5.22
C THR A 57 7.74 -3.38 3.85
N SER A 58 7.09 -3.97 2.85
CA SER A 58 7.08 -3.50 1.46
C SER A 58 5.89 -2.60 1.15
N LEU A 59 4.90 -2.53 2.04
CA LEU A 59 3.67 -1.77 1.83
C LEU A 59 3.90 -0.26 1.97
N THR A 60 3.19 0.50 1.14
CA THR A 60 3.09 1.96 1.21
C THR A 60 1.70 2.43 1.62
N SER A 61 0.68 1.58 1.49
CA SER A 61 -0.66 1.78 2.06
C SER A 61 -1.30 0.42 2.33
N PHE A 62 -2.19 0.37 3.33
CA PHE A 62 -3.04 -0.79 3.59
C PHE A 62 -4.23 -0.38 4.46
N ASN A 63 -5.43 -0.66 4.00
CA ASN A 63 -6.68 -0.52 4.77
C ASN A 63 -7.69 -1.60 4.37
N ILE A 64 -8.57 -1.95 5.30
CA ILE A 64 -9.71 -2.83 5.09
C ILE A 64 -10.93 -2.34 5.88
N GLU A 65 -12.12 -2.64 5.37
CA GLU A 65 -13.41 -2.45 6.02
C GLU A 65 -14.25 -3.71 5.89
N GLY A 66 -14.91 -4.11 6.97
CA GLY A 66 -15.84 -5.24 6.97
C GLY A 66 -17.29 -4.82 6.98
N PHE A 67 -18.15 -5.66 6.41
CA PHE A 67 -19.58 -5.42 6.34
C PHE A 67 -20.39 -6.66 6.71
N LEU A 68 -21.59 -6.44 7.26
CA LEU A 68 -22.66 -7.44 7.35
C LEU A 68 -23.85 -6.93 6.57
N SER A 69 -24.22 -7.62 5.49
CA SER A 69 -25.35 -7.20 4.63
C SER A 69 -25.25 -5.73 4.20
N GLY A 70 -24.03 -5.27 3.88
CA GLY A 70 -23.73 -3.89 3.47
C GLY A 70 -23.63 -2.87 4.61
N THR A 71 -23.85 -3.27 5.86
CA THR A 71 -23.64 -2.39 7.03
C THR A 71 -22.21 -2.53 7.54
N SER A 72 -21.48 -1.41 7.65
CA SER A 72 -20.11 -1.38 8.16
C SER A 72 -20.02 -1.96 9.57
N LEU A 73 -19.01 -2.79 9.80
CA LEU A 73 -18.68 -3.42 11.09
C LEU A 73 -17.44 -2.82 11.74
N GLY A 74 -16.66 -2.05 11.00
CA GLY A 74 -15.40 -1.47 11.42
C GLY A 74 -14.33 -1.51 10.34
N THR A 75 -13.25 -0.78 10.60
CA THR A 75 -12.11 -0.59 9.69
C THR A 75 -10.82 -0.95 10.40
N PHE A 76 -9.80 -1.29 9.61
CA PHE A 76 -8.43 -1.42 10.08
C PHE A 76 -7.48 -0.82 9.03
N ASP A 77 -6.56 0.03 9.46
CA ASP A 77 -5.48 0.58 8.65
C ASP A 77 -4.13 0.33 9.33
N PHE A 78 -3.19 -0.27 8.58
CA PHE A 78 -1.91 -0.70 9.14
C PHE A 78 -1.06 0.50 9.61
N PHE A 79 -1.12 1.62 8.92
CA PHE A 79 -0.26 2.79 9.18
C PHE A 79 -0.82 3.68 10.29
N THR A 80 -2.14 3.71 10.48
CA THR A 80 -2.77 4.52 11.54
C THR A 80 -3.05 3.75 12.82
N ASP A 81 -3.41 2.47 12.74
CA ASP A 81 -3.92 1.73 13.90
C ASP A 81 -2.81 0.94 14.62
N THR A 82 -1.77 0.49 13.91
CA THR A 82 -0.64 -0.25 14.51
C THR A 82 0.15 0.54 15.55
N PRO A 83 0.43 1.85 15.37
CA PRO A 83 1.07 2.66 16.41
C PRO A 83 0.30 2.70 17.75
N LEU A 84 -1.01 2.45 17.73
CA LEU A 84 -1.86 2.42 18.93
C LEU A 84 -1.82 1.07 19.68
N LEU A 85 -1.27 0.02 19.06
CA LEU A 85 -1.41 -1.37 19.53
C LEU A 85 -0.24 -1.94 20.34
N GLY A 86 0.93 -1.29 20.35
CA GLY A 86 2.01 -1.66 21.25
C GLY A 86 2.72 -3.00 21.02
N SER A 87 2.42 -3.80 19.98
CA SER A 87 3.29 -4.91 19.54
C SER A 87 3.07 -5.39 18.09
N ASP A 88 4.10 -5.16 17.26
CA ASP A 88 4.90 -6.08 16.43
C ASP A 88 4.38 -7.00 15.32
N THR A 89 3.10 -7.12 14.99
CA THR A 89 2.74 -8.15 13.99
C THR A 89 1.47 -7.82 13.22
N PHE A 90 1.69 -7.35 12.02
CA PHE A 90 0.73 -7.36 10.94
C PHE A 90 1.33 -8.28 9.89
N ASN A 91 0.80 -9.49 9.75
CA ASN A 91 1.32 -10.50 8.83
C ASN A 91 0.58 -10.36 7.49
N PHE A 92 1.30 -9.86 6.48
CA PHE A 92 0.77 -9.70 5.13
C PHE A 92 1.60 -10.52 4.16
N ASN A 93 0.96 -11.36 3.33
CA ASN A 93 1.69 -12.18 2.37
C ASN A 93 0.99 -12.17 1.00
N PHE A 94 1.61 -11.54 0.01
CA PHE A 94 1.10 -11.46 -1.36
C PHE A 94 2.18 -11.86 -2.36
N ASP A 95 1.87 -12.71 -3.34
CA ASP A 95 2.80 -13.03 -4.42
C ASP A 95 2.65 -11.99 -5.54
N SER A 96 3.66 -11.14 -5.74
CA SER A 96 3.67 -10.14 -6.81
C SER A 96 3.88 -10.73 -8.21
N THR A 97 4.16 -12.03 -8.32
CA THR A 97 4.31 -12.74 -9.59
C THR A 97 2.97 -13.23 -10.12
N SER A 98 2.18 -13.89 -9.26
CA SER A 98 0.84 -14.37 -9.60
C SER A 98 -0.28 -13.40 -9.24
N GLU A 99 0.04 -12.34 -8.50
CA GLU A 99 -0.89 -11.34 -7.96
C GLU A 99 -1.99 -11.95 -7.08
N THR A 100 -1.59 -12.89 -6.22
CA THR A 100 -2.51 -13.61 -5.32
C THR A 100 -2.01 -13.58 -3.89
N PHE A 101 -2.93 -13.52 -2.94
CA PHE A 101 -2.61 -13.71 -1.53
C PHE A 101 -2.15 -15.15 -1.26
N TYR A 102 -1.13 -15.29 -0.41
CA TYR A 102 -0.81 -16.60 0.15
C TYR A 102 -1.89 -16.99 1.16
N THR A 103 -2.40 -18.21 1.04
CA THR A 103 -3.41 -18.77 1.95
C THR A 103 -3.15 -20.26 2.17
N GLY A 104 -3.60 -20.80 3.31
CA GLY A 104 -3.48 -22.22 3.65
C GLY A 104 -2.35 -22.57 4.63
N GLY A 105 -1.47 -21.62 4.98
CA GLY A 105 -0.51 -21.73 6.08
C GLY A 105 -1.09 -21.40 7.45
N TYR A 106 -0.27 -21.41 8.49
CA TYR A 106 -0.68 -20.84 9.78
C TYR A 106 -0.80 -19.32 9.66
N SER A 107 -1.77 -18.72 10.36
CA SER A 107 -2.12 -17.31 10.15
C SER A 107 -0.98 -16.32 10.39
N ALA A 108 0.02 -16.70 11.19
CA ALA A 108 1.20 -15.91 11.53
C ALA A 108 2.47 -16.32 10.76
N ASP A 109 2.37 -17.22 9.77
CA ASP A 109 3.49 -17.58 8.91
C ASP A 109 3.38 -16.94 7.52
N ASP A 110 4.42 -17.15 6.71
CA ASP A 110 4.57 -16.64 5.35
C ASP A 110 3.49 -17.10 4.35
N PHE A 111 2.63 -18.05 4.75
CA PHE A 111 1.55 -18.65 3.96
C PHE A 111 0.15 -18.36 4.54
N GLY A 112 0.06 -17.53 5.59
CA GLY A 112 -1.17 -17.06 6.20
C GLY A 112 -1.36 -15.54 6.13
N GLN A 113 -2.44 -15.07 6.75
CA GLN A 113 -2.75 -13.64 6.89
C GLN A 113 -3.25 -13.37 8.32
N ASP A 114 -2.76 -12.31 8.95
CA ASP A 114 -3.26 -11.79 10.23
C ASP A 114 -3.24 -10.25 10.19
N TRP A 115 -4.41 -9.67 9.92
CA TRP A 115 -4.63 -8.24 9.71
C TRP A 115 -5.51 -7.68 10.83
N GLY A 116 -5.02 -6.79 11.69
CA GLY A 116 -5.84 -6.17 12.75
C GLY A 116 -6.39 -7.13 13.82
N VAL A 117 -5.86 -8.34 13.90
CA VAL A 117 -6.20 -9.37 14.90
C VAL A 117 -4.99 -9.69 15.78
N SER A 118 -5.22 -10.23 16.98
CA SER A 118 -4.12 -10.78 17.79
C SER A 118 -3.51 -12.00 17.09
N ILE A 119 -2.18 -12.04 16.98
CA ILE A 119 -1.42 -13.16 16.38
C ILE A 119 -1.94 -14.51 16.90
N GLY A 120 -2.09 -15.47 15.99
CA GLY A 120 -2.43 -16.85 16.33
C GLY A 120 -3.90 -17.19 16.12
N GLY A 121 -4.58 -16.46 15.22
CA GLY A 121 -5.87 -16.88 14.65
C GLY A 121 -7.08 -16.71 15.57
N GLY A 122 -6.97 -15.92 16.64
CA GLY A 122 -8.13 -15.52 17.42
C GLY A 122 -8.95 -14.50 16.63
N PHE A 123 -10.21 -14.80 16.27
CA PHE A 123 -11.16 -13.84 15.68
C PHE A 123 -11.59 -12.73 16.66
N ALA A 124 -10.66 -12.25 17.49
CA ALA A 124 -10.81 -11.12 18.37
C ALA A 124 -9.95 -9.98 17.80
N ALA A 125 -10.61 -8.99 17.21
CA ALA A 125 -9.90 -7.81 16.71
C ALA A 125 -9.32 -7.01 17.88
N THR A 126 -8.12 -6.48 17.71
CA THR A 126 -7.43 -5.69 18.74
C THR A 126 -7.80 -4.20 18.69
N THR A 127 -8.18 -3.66 17.52
CA THR A 127 -8.50 -2.22 17.31
C THR A 127 -9.89 -1.91 16.80
N GLY A 128 -10.76 -2.90 16.62
CA GLY A 128 -12.12 -2.67 16.14
C GLY A 128 -12.49 -3.53 14.94
N PHE A 129 -11.53 -3.86 14.07
CA PHE A 129 -11.75 -4.76 12.96
C PHE A 129 -10.48 -5.51 12.59
N GLY A 130 -10.63 -6.68 11.96
CA GLY A 130 -9.51 -7.42 11.41
C GLY A 130 -9.96 -8.57 10.51
N PHE A 131 -8.99 -9.20 9.88
CA PHE A 131 -9.13 -10.37 9.03
C PHE A 131 -8.03 -11.37 9.35
N SER A 132 -8.36 -12.66 9.32
CA SER A 132 -7.39 -13.73 9.47
C SER A 132 -7.64 -14.83 8.45
N SER A 133 -6.56 -15.41 7.93
CA SER A 133 -6.56 -16.61 7.12
C SER A 133 -5.50 -17.57 7.64
N GLY A 134 -5.93 -18.62 8.33
CA GLY A 134 -5.08 -19.72 8.79
C GLY A 134 -5.22 -20.99 7.95
N SER A 135 -4.76 -22.11 8.50
CA SER A 135 -4.64 -23.38 7.76
C SER A 135 -5.98 -24.09 7.54
N GLY A 136 -6.99 -23.74 8.33
CA GLY A 136 -8.33 -24.31 8.22
C GLY A 136 -9.37 -23.35 7.62
N SER A 137 -9.29 -22.07 7.98
CA SER A 137 -10.35 -21.12 7.67
C SER A 137 -9.89 -19.68 7.55
N GLN A 138 -10.77 -18.89 6.95
CA GLN A 138 -10.68 -17.44 6.84
C GLN A 138 -11.87 -16.81 7.54
N GLY A 139 -11.72 -15.57 7.99
CA GLY A 139 -12.82 -14.83 8.58
C GLY A 139 -12.42 -13.43 8.99
N ILE A 140 -13.43 -12.63 9.28
CA ILE A 140 -13.26 -11.29 9.83
C ILE A 140 -13.51 -11.30 11.33
N ALA A 141 -13.02 -10.29 12.01
CA ALA A 141 -13.14 -10.11 13.44
C ALA A 141 -13.53 -8.66 13.74
N ASN A 142 -14.28 -8.46 14.81
CA ASN A 142 -14.36 -7.19 15.52
C ASN A 142 -14.23 -7.49 17.04
N PRO A 143 -14.38 -6.52 17.96
CA PRO A 143 -14.32 -6.81 19.40
C PRO A 143 -15.38 -7.81 19.88
N SER A 144 -16.43 -8.04 19.08
CA SER A 144 -17.35 -9.16 19.24
C SER A 144 -16.87 -10.32 18.35
N TRP A 145 -16.76 -11.53 18.91
CA TRP A 145 -16.36 -12.69 18.12
C TRP A 145 -17.28 -12.93 16.91
N LEU A 146 -16.75 -12.88 15.69
CA LEU A 146 -17.51 -13.04 14.43
C LEU A 146 -17.26 -14.41 13.76
N SER A 147 -17.32 -15.49 14.53
CA SER A 147 -17.06 -16.86 14.03
C SER A 147 -17.99 -17.29 12.89
N VAL A 148 -19.19 -16.72 12.82
CA VAL A 148 -20.19 -16.97 11.76
C VAL A 148 -19.79 -16.41 10.40
N SER A 149 -18.79 -15.51 10.33
CA SER A 149 -18.25 -15.02 9.06
C SER A 149 -17.38 -16.06 8.35
N SER A 150 -16.95 -17.09 9.07
CA SER A 150 -15.83 -17.94 8.65
C SER A 150 -16.19 -18.87 7.49
N ILE A 151 -15.24 -19.02 6.56
CA ILE A 151 -15.28 -19.99 5.46
C ILE A 151 -14.03 -20.87 5.47
N PRO A 152 -14.07 -22.12 4.97
CA PRO A 152 -12.89 -22.95 4.81
C PRO A 152 -11.89 -22.30 3.84
N VAL A 153 -10.58 -22.43 4.11
CA VAL A 153 -9.55 -21.87 3.22
C VAL A 153 -9.58 -22.47 1.81
N SER A 154 -10.04 -23.72 1.67
CA SER A 154 -10.27 -24.38 0.38
C SER A 154 -11.37 -23.72 -0.48
N GLN A 155 -12.14 -22.80 0.12
CA GLN A 155 -13.19 -22.01 -0.53
C GLN A 155 -12.85 -20.52 -0.50
N SER A 156 -11.57 -20.16 -0.33
CA SER A 156 -11.16 -18.76 -0.22
C SER A 156 -11.69 -17.93 -1.38
N THR A 157 -12.24 -16.77 -1.02
CA THR A 157 -12.66 -15.74 -1.97
C THR A 157 -11.77 -14.50 -1.86
N LEU A 158 -10.64 -14.59 -1.14
CA LEU A 158 -9.75 -13.45 -0.93
C LEU A 158 -9.00 -13.17 -2.23
N ILE A 159 -9.29 -12.02 -2.84
CA ILE A 159 -8.70 -11.63 -4.12
C ILE A 159 -8.15 -10.21 -4.07
N ALA A 160 -7.11 -9.97 -4.87
CA ALA A 160 -6.60 -8.64 -5.17
C ALA A 160 -6.83 -8.35 -6.65
N THR A 161 -7.22 -7.13 -6.99
CA THR A 161 -7.33 -6.66 -8.38
C THR A 161 -6.57 -5.36 -8.50
N ARG A 162 -5.71 -5.21 -9.53
CA ARG A 162 -5.00 -3.94 -9.75
C ARG A 162 -6.00 -2.79 -9.85
N SER A 163 -5.77 -1.76 -9.05
CA SER A 163 -6.56 -0.53 -9.12
C SER A 163 -6.12 0.27 -10.34
N SER A 164 -7.08 0.85 -11.06
CA SER A 164 -6.83 1.64 -12.28
C SER A 164 -6.63 3.13 -12.02
N ASP A 165 -6.60 3.55 -10.76
CA ASP A 165 -6.50 4.97 -10.42
C ASP A 165 -5.19 5.55 -11.00
N PRO A 166 -5.28 6.62 -11.81
CA PRO A 166 -4.10 7.19 -12.43
C PRO A 166 -3.19 7.76 -11.35
N VAL A 167 -1.97 7.22 -11.27
CA VAL A 167 -0.88 7.79 -10.46
C VAL A 167 -0.75 9.27 -10.84
N PRO A 168 -0.86 10.22 -9.90
CA PRO A 168 -0.64 11.63 -10.19
C PRO A 168 0.79 11.77 -10.70
N GLU A 169 0.96 12.14 -11.98
CA GLU A 169 2.29 12.40 -12.53
C GLU A 169 3.02 13.39 -11.60
N PRO A 170 4.30 13.14 -11.26
CA PRO A 170 5.07 14.06 -10.44
C PRO A 170 4.98 15.45 -11.06
N ALA A 171 4.74 16.48 -10.25
CA ALA A 171 4.56 17.88 -10.66
C ALA A 171 5.71 18.48 -11.51
N THR A 172 6.75 17.69 -11.81
CA THR A 172 7.84 17.94 -12.74
C THR A 172 7.37 18.40 -14.13
N MET A 173 6.22 17.93 -14.64
CA MET A 173 5.69 18.39 -15.93
C MET A 173 5.29 19.87 -15.93
N LEU A 174 4.94 20.44 -14.76
CA LEU A 174 4.58 21.86 -14.64
C LEU A 174 5.81 22.79 -14.58
N LEU A 175 6.96 22.28 -14.13
CA LEU A 175 8.17 23.07 -13.94
C LEU A 175 8.91 23.36 -15.27
N PHE A 176 8.80 22.47 -16.26
CA PHE A 176 9.38 22.72 -17.59
C PHE A 176 8.59 23.72 -18.44
N GLY A 177 7.28 23.88 -18.20
CA GLY A 177 6.43 24.82 -18.96
C GLY A 177 6.61 26.29 -18.56
N THR A 178 6.92 26.57 -17.29
CA THR A 178 6.97 27.96 -16.77
C THR A 178 8.39 28.53 -16.70
N GLY A 179 9.42 27.68 -16.59
CA GLY A 179 10.82 28.12 -16.53
C GLY A 179 11.36 28.77 -17.82
N LEU A 180 10.89 28.33 -18.99
CA LEU A 180 11.34 28.88 -20.28
C LEU A 180 10.73 30.25 -20.61
N ILE A 181 9.52 30.54 -20.14
CA ILE A 181 8.87 31.84 -20.34
C ILE A 181 9.54 32.93 -19.47
N GLY A 182 9.98 32.57 -18.26
CA GLY A 182 10.67 33.49 -17.35
C GLY A 182 12.02 33.99 -17.86
N LEU A 183 12.77 33.16 -18.61
CA LEU A 183 14.10 33.55 -19.13
C LEU A 183 14.02 34.44 -20.38
N ALA A 184 12.97 34.37 -21.19
CA ALA A 184 12.80 35.25 -22.35
C ALA A 184 12.37 36.67 -21.99
N GLY A 185 11.62 36.85 -20.89
CA GLY A 185 11.10 38.16 -20.46
C GLY A 185 12.14 39.11 -19.85
N SER A 186 13.26 38.58 -19.32
CA SER A 186 14.26 39.40 -18.60
C SER A 186 15.20 40.21 -19.51
N ARG A 187 15.30 39.88 -20.80
CA ARG A 187 16.20 40.59 -21.74
C ARG A 187 15.61 41.85 -22.38
N ILE A 188 14.30 42.10 -22.28
CA ILE A 188 13.66 43.20 -23.03
C ILE A 188 13.60 44.53 -22.23
N ARG A 189 13.86 44.54 -20.91
CA ARG A 189 13.65 45.74 -20.05
C ARG A 189 14.85 46.66 -19.81
N ARG A 190 15.91 46.61 -20.61
CA ARG A 190 17.02 47.58 -20.54
C ARG A 190 17.20 48.38 -21.83
N LYS A 191 16.21 49.18 -22.23
CA LYS A 191 16.40 50.41 -23.03
C LYS A 191 15.23 51.37 -22.84
N LYS A 192 15.35 52.31 -21.89
CA LYS A 192 14.94 53.70 -22.01
C LYS A 192 15.69 54.50 -20.95
#